data_AF-H0ESR5-F1
#
_entry.id   AF-H0ESR5-F1
#
_cell.length_a   1.000
_cell.length_b   1.000
_cell.length_c   1.000
_cell.angle_alpha   90.00
_cell.angle_beta   90.00
_cell.angle_gamma   90.00
#
_symmetry.space_group_name_H-M   'P 1'
#
loop_
_entity.id
_entity.type
_entity.pdbx_description
1 polymer ?
#
loop_
_entity_poly.entity_id
_entity_poly.type
_entity_poly.pdbx_seq_one_letter_code
_entity_poly.pdbx_strand_id
1 'polypeptide(L)'
;MKGGGVGIRGIISALSLQPSAGEETGVGMVAAGTWTRWIGLYDMAGLGGTVAQWSIAEAADSVAGIGGMGVSQTAWSACGRYLYVVERKSDGVLVYDIRGERKMLGWLVGRHAGTNQRLGVDVFGADRGMEVWAGGVDGVVRVWEGVGLSEGAMERSWEWKAHDALGLLLLLVLVNALWAFKKLI
;
A
#
# COMPACT_ATOMS: atom_id res chain seq x y z
N MET A 1 1.82 -23.74 -30.36
CA MET A 1 1.88 -24.04 -28.91
C MET A 1 1.53 -22.77 -28.14
N LYS A 2 0.38 -22.72 -27.46
CA LYS A 2 0.08 -21.64 -26.51
C LYS A 2 0.83 -21.97 -25.22
N GLY A 3 1.84 -21.19 -24.87
CA GLY A 3 2.51 -21.34 -23.58
C GLY A 3 1.46 -21.23 -22.48
N GLY A 4 1.35 -22.26 -21.63
CA GLY A 4 0.49 -22.25 -20.44
C GLY A 4 1.05 -21.25 -19.44
N GLY A 5 0.81 -19.96 -19.70
CA GLY A 5 1.53 -18.81 -19.14
C GLY A 5 1.87 -18.99 -17.67
N VAL A 6 3.15 -19.18 -17.39
CA VAL A 6 3.71 -19.17 -16.05
C VAL A 6 3.94 -17.70 -15.69
N GLY A 7 3.31 -17.21 -14.61
CA GLY A 7 3.50 -15.85 -14.11
C GLY A 7 2.20 -15.08 -13.86
N ILE A 8 2.35 -13.87 -13.32
CA ILE A 8 1.24 -12.96 -13.05
C ILE A 8 0.51 -12.58 -14.35
N ARG A 9 -0.82 -12.56 -14.30
CA ARG A 9 -1.64 -12.22 -15.48
C ARG A 9 -1.72 -10.71 -15.65
N GLY A 10 -1.93 -10.27 -16.89
CA GLY A 10 -2.21 -8.87 -17.24
C GLY A 10 -0.96 -7.98 -17.36
N ILE A 11 -1.20 -6.71 -17.68
CA ILE A 11 -0.16 -5.70 -17.82
C ILE A 11 0.33 -5.28 -16.42
N ILE A 12 1.65 -5.30 -16.21
CA ILE A 12 2.28 -4.76 -15.01
C ILE A 12 2.03 -3.25 -14.95
N SER A 13 1.43 -2.80 -13.85
CA SER A 13 0.97 -1.44 -13.64
C SER A 13 1.59 -0.77 -12.42
N ALA A 14 2.17 -1.56 -11.52
CA ALA A 14 2.85 -1.08 -10.33
C ALA A 14 4.10 -1.92 -10.05
N LEU A 15 5.16 -1.27 -9.59
CA LEU A 15 6.40 -1.87 -9.12
C LEU A 15 6.89 -1.12 -7.89
N SER A 16 7.39 -1.83 -6.90
CA SER A 16 8.10 -1.25 -5.76
C SER A 16 9.17 -2.20 -5.22
N LEU A 17 10.29 -1.61 -4.79
CA LEU A 17 11.41 -2.33 -4.19
C LEU A 17 11.21 -2.44 -2.68
N GLN A 18 11.41 -3.63 -2.14
CA GLN A 18 11.46 -3.85 -0.71
C GLN A 18 12.65 -3.08 -0.12
N PRO A 19 12.44 -2.23 0.90
CA PRO A 19 13.52 -1.57 1.60
C PRO A 19 14.47 -2.59 2.22
N SER A 20 15.78 -2.36 2.09
CA SER A 20 16.82 -3.10 2.80
C SER A 20 16.82 -2.68 4.28
N ALA A 21 16.02 -3.34 5.10
CA ALA A 21 15.89 -3.00 6.51
C ALA A 21 16.83 -3.89 7.35
N GLY A 22 18.11 -3.53 7.40
CA GLY A 22 19.12 -4.22 8.22
C GLY A 22 19.33 -5.71 7.86
N GLU A 23 20.21 -6.37 8.61
CA GLU A 23 20.68 -7.75 8.34
C GLU A 23 19.58 -8.84 8.40
N GLU A 24 18.36 -8.51 8.85
CA GLU A 24 17.24 -9.47 9.01
C GLU A 24 16.40 -9.68 7.75
N THR A 25 16.32 -8.68 6.85
CA THR A 25 15.70 -8.89 5.55
C THR A 25 16.76 -9.53 4.66
N GLY A 26 16.52 -10.75 4.17
CA GLY A 26 17.42 -11.44 3.25
C GLY A 26 17.64 -10.66 1.94
N VAL A 27 17.88 -11.39 0.87
CA VAL A 27 17.92 -10.80 -0.48
C VAL A 27 16.68 -9.93 -0.72
N GLY A 28 16.87 -8.66 -1.10
CA GLY A 28 15.77 -7.75 -1.41
C GLY A 28 14.81 -8.30 -2.47
N MET A 29 13.55 -7.84 -2.44
CA MET A 29 12.52 -8.29 -3.39
C MET A 29 11.87 -7.12 -4.14
N VAL A 30 11.26 -7.44 -5.29
CA VAL A 30 10.38 -6.54 -6.03
C VAL A 30 8.95 -7.03 -5.91
N ALA A 31 8.03 -6.12 -5.59
CA ALA A 31 6.59 -6.38 -5.72
C ALA A 31 6.07 -5.77 -7.03
N ALA A 32 5.55 -6.61 -7.91
CA ALA A 32 4.83 -6.21 -9.12
C ALA A 32 3.32 -6.38 -8.92
N GLY A 33 2.55 -5.40 -9.37
CA GLY A 33 1.09 -5.44 -9.43
C GLY A 33 0.58 -5.27 -10.85
N THR A 34 -0.56 -5.88 -11.18
CA THR A 34 -1.14 -5.82 -12.54
C THR A 34 -2.55 -5.25 -12.56
N TRP A 35 -2.95 -4.78 -13.75
CA TRP A 35 -4.33 -4.31 -13.98
C TRP A 35 -5.39 -5.40 -13.83
N THR A 36 -5.01 -6.67 -13.94
CA THR A 36 -5.91 -7.80 -13.70
C THR A 36 -5.87 -8.29 -12.26
N ARG A 37 -5.40 -7.46 -11.31
CA ARG A 37 -5.47 -7.70 -9.86
C ARG A 37 -4.61 -8.90 -9.41
N TRP A 38 -3.43 -9.01 -10.01
CA TRP A 38 -2.39 -9.96 -9.56
C TRP A 38 -1.25 -9.23 -8.89
N ILE A 39 -0.66 -9.88 -7.89
CA ILE A 39 0.60 -9.51 -7.26
C ILE A 39 1.63 -10.60 -7.55
N GLY A 40 2.85 -10.19 -7.84
CA GLY A 40 4.03 -11.05 -7.95
C GLY A 40 5.17 -10.51 -7.09
N LEU A 41 5.84 -11.38 -6.36
CA LEU A 41 7.07 -11.09 -5.65
C LEU A 41 8.23 -11.78 -6.36
N TYR A 42 9.32 -11.05 -6.56
CA TYR A 42 10.51 -11.53 -7.28
C TYR A 42 11.78 -11.25 -6.48
N ASP A 43 12.74 -12.17 -6.52
CA ASP A 43 14.05 -11.96 -5.88
C ASP A 43 14.88 -10.90 -6.61
N MET A 44 15.81 -10.26 -5.89
CA MET A 44 16.82 -9.36 -6.43
C MET A 44 18.27 -9.89 -6.32
N ALA A 45 18.52 -11.13 -5.87
CA ALA A 45 19.90 -11.63 -5.60
C ALA A 45 20.63 -12.15 -6.81
N GLY A 46 19.95 -12.40 -7.92
CA GLY A 46 20.63 -13.05 -9.03
C GLY A 46 19.84 -12.98 -10.32
N LEU A 47 18.84 -13.84 -10.45
CA LEU A 47 18.21 -14.15 -11.74
C LEU A 47 16.73 -13.74 -11.84
N GLY A 48 16.17 -13.07 -10.83
CA GLY A 48 14.77 -12.63 -10.85
C GLY A 48 13.78 -13.78 -10.65
N GLY A 49 14.12 -14.73 -9.78
CA GLY A 49 13.25 -15.86 -9.45
C GLY A 49 11.91 -15.41 -8.90
N THR A 50 10.84 -16.13 -9.25
CA THR A 50 9.51 -15.87 -8.69
C THR A 50 9.44 -16.40 -7.27
N VAL A 51 9.23 -15.50 -6.31
CA VAL A 51 9.06 -15.82 -4.88
C VAL A 51 7.62 -16.24 -4.59
N ALA A 52 6.65 -15.47 -5.09
CA ALA A 52 5.22 -15.73 -4.90
C ALA A 52 4.39 -15.01 -5.96
N GLN A 53 3.19 -15.53 -6.22
CA GLN A 53 2.21 -14.91 -7.11
C GLN A 53 0.80 -15.26 -6.66
N TRP A 54 -0.09 -14.28 -6.62
CA TRP A 54 -1.49 -14.49 -6.23
C TRP A 54 -2.40 -13.40 -6.82
N SER A 55 -3.70 -13.68 -6.87
CA SER A 55 -4.70 -12.65 -7.13
C SER A 55 -5.21 -12.08 -5.83
N ILE A 56 -5.48 -10.77 -5.82
CA ILE A 56 -6.07 -10.06 -4.68
C ILE A 56 -7.59 -9.91 -4.78
N ALA A 57 -8.20 -10.38 -5.88
CA ALA A 57 -9.60 -10.08 -6.19
C ALA A 57 -10.56 -10.57 -5.10
N GLU A 58 -10.42 -11.82 -4.64
CA GLU A 58 -11.25 -12.38 -3.57
C GLU A 58 -11.05 -11.65 -2.24
N ALA A 59 -9.80 -11.33 -1.90
CA ALA A 59 -9.47 -10.59 -0.69
C ALA A 59 -10.11 -9.19 -0.67
N ALA A 60 -10.03 -8.46 -1.79
CA ALA A 60 -10.61 -7.12 -1.90
C ALA A 60 -12.14 -7.12 -2.00
N ASP A 61 -12.75 -8.06 -2.72
CA ASP A 61 -14.18 -8.04 -3.03
C ASP A 61 -15.01 -8.75 -1.95
N SER A 62 -14.59 -9.95 -1.52
CA SER A 62 -15.38 -10.81 -0.64
C SER A 62 -15.00 -10.69 0.82
N VAL A 63 -13.70 -10.53 1.12
CA VAL A 63 -13.23 -10.49 2.52
C VAL A 63 -13.25 -9.05 3.05
N ALA A 64 -12.60 -8.12 2.34
CA ALA A 64 -12.49 -6.73 2.76
C ALA A 64 -13.70 -5.87 2.35
N GLY A 65 -14.36 -6.22 1.24
CA GLY A 65 -15.49 -5.43 0.71
C GLY A 65 -15.11 -4.04 0.21
N ILE A 66 -13.82 -3.76 -0.01
CA ILE A 66 -13.31 -2.45 -0.45
C ILE A 66 -13.23 -2.30 -1.98
N GLY A 67 -13.41 -3.41 -2.70
CA GLY A 67 -13.40 -3.46 -4.16
C GLY A 67 -12.07 -3.04 -4.79
N GLY A 68 -12.09 -2.84 -6.11
CA GLY A 68 -10.93 -2.40 -6.87
C GLY A 68 -10.97 -2.86 -8.32
N MET A 69 -10.24 -2.17 -9.18
CA MET A 69 -10.20 -2.44 -10.62
C MET A 69 -8.77 -2.54 -11.15
N GLY A 70 -7.86 -3.13 -10.38
CA GLY A 70 -6.46 -3.34 -10.79
C GLY A 70 -5.48 -2.53 -9.95
N VAL A 71 -4.32 -3.12 -9.72
CA VAL A 71 -3.30 -2.57 -8.81
C VAL A 71 -2.69 -1.33 -9.44
N SER A 72 -2.80 -0.19 -8.77
CA SER A 72 -2.22 1.08 -9.19
C SER A 72 -0.96 1.45 -8.42
N GLN A 73 -0.72 0.84 -7.26
CA GLN A 73 0.52 1.01 -6.51
C GLN A 73 0.76 -0.20 -5.61
N THR A 74 2.02 -0.63 -5.52
CA THR A 74 2.53 -1.44 -4.43
C THR A 74 3.44 -0.54 -3.60
N ALA A 75 3.36 -0.62 -2.27
CA ALA A 75 4.23 0.11 -1.37
C ALA A 75 4.66 -0.78 -0.21
N TRP A 76 5.82 -0.49 0.38
CA TRP A 76 6.39 -1.30 1.44
C TRP A 76 6.43 -0.52 2.75
N SER A 77 6.26 -1.21 3.87
CA SER A 77 6.64 -0.68 5.18
C SER A 77 8.14 -0.42 5.23
N ALA A 78 8.57 0.54 6.04
CA ALA A 78 9.98 0.85 6.24
C ALA A 78 10.82 -0.37 6.71
N CYS A 79 10.22 -1.28 7.47
CA CYS A 79 10.87 -2.53 7.92
C CYS A 79 10.84 -3.67 6.88
N GLY A 80 10.36 -3.42 5.66
CA GLY A 80 10.30 -4.41 4.59
C GLY A 80 9.33 -5.59 4.83
N ARG A 81 8.54 -5.58 5.91
CA ARG A 81 7.67 -6.70 6.32
C ARG A 81 6.27 -6.65 5.71
N TYR A 82 5.70 -5.47 5.59
CA TYR A 82 4.33 -5.29 5.13
C TYR A 82 4.29 -4.74 3.72
N LEU A 83 3.44 -5.34 2.89
CA LEU A 83 3.15 -4.89 1.54
C LEU A 83 1.75 -4.28 1.50
N TYR A 84 1.69 -3.03 1.06
CA TYR A 84 0.47 -2.28 0.82
C TYR A 84 0.10 -2.41 -0.65
N VAL A 85 -1.12 -2.85 -0.92
CA VAL A 85 -1.64 -3.03 -2.27
C VAL A 85 -2.79 -2.07 -2.48
N VAL A 86 -2.56 -1.09 -3.35
CA VAL A 86 -3.52 -0.04 -3.69
C VAL A 86 -4.10 -0.33 -5.07
N GLU A 87 -5.42 -0.43 -5.16
CA GLU A 87 -6.12 -0.56 -6.43
C GLU A 87 -6.70 0.79 -6.88
N ARG A 88 -6.90 0.99 -8.18
CA ARG A 88 -7.79 2.07 -8.66
C ARG A 88 -9.25 1.69 -8.40
N LYS A 89 -10.13 2.67 -8.29
CA LYS A 89 -11.57 2.45 -7.99
C LYS A 89 -11.79 1.58 -6.74
N SER A 90 -10.99 1.78 -5.70
CA SER A 90 -11.16 1.09 -4.42
C SER A 90 -11.56 2.07 -3.32
N ASP A 91 -12.22 1.55 -2.29
CA ASP A 91 -12.50 2.27 -1.06
C ASP A 91 -11.51 1.95 0.07
N GLY A 92 -10.38 1.34 -0.26
CA GLY A 92 -9.40 0.93 0.74
C GLY A 92 -8.03 0.56 0.19
N VAL A 93 -7.20 0.05 1.09
CA VAL A 93 -5.85 -0.48 0.81
C VAL A 93 -5.70 -1.83 1.51
N LEU A 94 -5.26 -2.86 0.79
CA LEU A 94 -4.95 -4.15 1.41
C LEU A 94 -3.55 -4.11 2.05
N VAL A 95 -3.41 -4.74 3.20
CA VAL A 95 -2.14 -4.86 3.92
C VAL A 95 -1.79 -6.34 4.07
N TYR A 96 -0.66 -6.75 3.52
CA TYR A 96 -0.15 -8.12 3.60
C TYR A 96 1.08 -8.19 4.50
N ASP A 97 1.17 -9.19 5.37
CA ASP A 97 2.44 -9.62 5.98
C ASP A 97 3.07 -10.65 5.03
N ILE A 98 4.16 -10.27 4.38
CA ILE A 98 4.78 -11.09 3.32
C ILE A 98 5.71 -12.19 3.85
N ARG A 99 5.85 -12.31 5.17
CA ARG A 99 6.63 -13.40 5.78
C ARG A 99 5.80 -14.68 5.82
N GLY A 100 6.48 -15.81 5.89
CA GLY A 100 5.84 -17.13 6.01
C GLY A 100 4.82 -17.40 4.90
N GLU A 101 3.54 -17.51 5.27
CA GLU A 101 2.43 -17.84 4.38
C GLU A 101 1.93 -16.69 3.49
N ARG A 102 2.44 -15.45 3.65
CA ARG A 102 2.03 -14.26 2.86
C ARG A 102 0.53 -13.95 2.97
N LYS A 103 0.01 -13.94 4.19
CA LYS A 103 -1.42 -13.74 4.47
C LYS A 103 -1.80 -12.27 4.36
N MET A 104 -3.03 -11.99 3.94
CA MET A 104 -3.62 -10.67 4.13
C MET A 104 -3.75 -10.44 5.64
N LEU A 105 -3.06 -9.43 6.15
CA LEU A 105 -3.11 -9.04 7.55
C LEU A 105 -4.40 -8.28 7.84
N GLY A 106 -4.77 -7.33 6.98
CA GLY A 106 -5.92 -6.47 7.15
C GLY A 106 -6.12 -5.52 5.98
N TRP A 107 -6.98 -4.53 6.16
CA TRP A 107 -7.26 -3.50 5.15
C TRP A 107 -7.64 -2.16 5.78
N LEU A 108 -7.27 -1.09 5.09
CA LEU A 108 -7.65 0.28 5.44
C LEU A 108 -8.99 0.61 4.80
N VAL A 109 -9.91 1.19 5.57
CA VAL A 109 -11.29 1.47 5.15
C VAL A 109 -11.49 2.97 4.85
N GLY A 110 -12.34 3.26 3.86
CA GLY A 110 -12.86 4.60 3.60
C GLY A 110 -11.89 5.48 2.82
N ARG A 111 -11.18 4.96 1.82
CA ARG A 111 -10.23 5.74 1.01
C ARG A 111 -10.93 6.71 0.05
N HIS A 112 -12.17 6.43 -0.36
CA HIS A 112 -12.94 7.22 -1.32
C HIS A 112 -12.21 7.47 -2.65
N ALA A 113 -11.64 6.42 -3.24
CA ALA A 113 -10.87 6.53 -4.49
C ALA A 113 -11.57 5.85 -5.67
N GLY A 114 -12.88 6.07 -5.78
CA GLY A 114 -13.77 5.57 -6.84
C GLY A 114 -13.52 6.15 -8.25
N THR A 115 -12.27 6.41 -8.63
CA THR A 115 -11.89 7.03 -9.91
C THR A 115 -10.97 6.13 -10.73
N ASN A 116 -10.99 6.33 -12.06
CA ASN A 116 -10.01 5.72 -12.96
C ASN A 116 -8.62 6.39 -12.85
N GLN A 117 -8.53 7.60 -12.28
CA GLN A 117 -7.26 8.28 -12.07
C GLN A 117 -6.43 7.57 -11.00
N ARG A 118 -5.11 7.60 -11.13
CA ARG A 118 -4.19 6.99 -10.16
C ARG A 118 -4.15 7.86 -8.91
N LEU A 119 -4.75 7.38 -7.82
CA LEU A 119 -4.61 7.92 -6.48
C LEU A 119 -3.72 6.97 -5.67
N GLY A 120 -2.58 7.48 -5.22
CA GLY A 120 -1.61 6.72 -4.43
C GLY A 120 -1.81 6.88 -2.93
N VAL A 121 -0.90 6.25 -2.19
CA VAL A 121 -0.74 6.41 -0.74
C VAL A 121 0.74 6.63 -0.42
N ASP A 122 1.00 7.31 0.68
CA ASP A 122 2.32 7.41 1.29
C ASP A 122 2.35 6.59 2.58
N VAL A 123 3.50 5.95 2.85
CA VAL A 123 3.71 5.05 3.99
C VAL A 123 4.90 5.54 4.80
N PHE A 124 4.70 5.73 6.10
CA PHE A 124 5.71 6.22 7.03
C PHE A 124 5.89 5.25 8.18
N GLY A 125 7.12 5.16 8.70
CA GLY A 125 7.37 4.53 9.99
C GLY A 125 6.93 5.44 11.12
N ALA A 126 6.45 4.85 12.21
CA ALA A 126 6.09 5.55 13.44
C ALA A 126 6.52 4.75 14.66
N ASP A 127 6.49 5.36 15.85
CA ASP A 127 6.87 4.70 17.11
C ASP A 127 6.03 3.46 17.40
N ARG A 128 4.78 3.44 16.90
CA ARG A 128 3.85 2.32 16.98
C ARG A 128 3.32 1.97 15.60
N GLY A 129 3.90 0.94 14.98
CA GLY A 129 3.46 0.43 13.68
C GLY A 129 3.83 1.37 12.52
N MET A 130 2.97 1.42 11.52
CA MET A 130 3.13 2.27 10.33
C MET A 130 2.01 3.29 10.26
N GLU A 131 2.27 4.39 9.57
CA GLU A 131 1.27 5.39 9.21
C GLU A 131 1.06 5.36 7.69
N VAL A 132 -0.21 5.31 7.27
CA VAL A 132 -0.57 5.37 5.85
C VAL A 132 -1.43 6.60 5.62
N TRP A 133 -1.12 7.34 4.56
CA TRP A 133 -1.77 8.59 4.21
C TRP A 133 -2.33 8.49 2.80
N ALA A 134 -3.59 8.89 2.59
CA ALA A 134 -4.23 8.84 1.27
C ALA A 134 -5.20 10.00 1.05
N GLY A 135 -5.21 10.53 -0.16
CA GLY A 135 -6.23 11.46 -0.64
C GLY A 135 -7.38 10.74 -1.35
N GLY A 136 -8.60 11.21 -1.14
CA GLY A 136 -9.81 10.77 -1.83
C GLY A 136 -10.26 11.72 -2.94
N VAL A 137 -11.21 11.28 -3.76
CA VAL A 137 -11.85 12.11 -4.81
C VAL A 137 -12.73 13.21 -4.23
N ASP A 138 -13.04 13.12 -2.94
CA ASP A 138 -13.79 14.09 -2.14
C ASP A 138 -12.90 15.22 -1.58
N GLY A 139 -11.61 15.23 -1.92
CA GLY A 139 -10.67 16.25 -1.48
C GLY A 139 -10.30 16.15 0.01
N VAL A 140 -10.57 14.99 0.63
CA VAL A 140 -10.21 14.68 2.01
C VAL A 140 -8.92 13.85 2.02
N VAL A 141 -7.98 14.23 2.88
CA VAL A 141 -6.82 13.41 3.21
C VAL A 141 -7.11 12.65 4.50
N ARG A 142 -6.78 11.36 4.50
CA ARG A 142 -7.06 10.40 5.56
C ARG A 142 -5.78 9.76 6.02
N VAL A 143 -5.70 9.52 7.33
CA VAL A 143 -4.53 8.91 7.96
C VAL A 143 -4.96 7.74 8.80
N TRP A 144 -4.26 6.63 8.61
CA TRP A 144 -4.36 5.42 9.41
C TRP A 144 -3.05 5.26 10.18
N GLU A 145 -3.12 5.22 11.51
CA GLU A 145 -1.98 5.02 12.40
C GLU A 145 -2.00 3.61 13.02
N GLY A 146 -0.83 3.09 13.40
CA GLY A 146 -0.74 1.74 13.97
C GLY A 146 -0.95 0.62 12.94
N VAL A 147 -0.79 0.91 11.65
CA VAL A 147 -0.96 -0.08 10.60
C VAL A 147 0.09 -1.18 10.74
N GLY A 148 -0.36 -2.43 10.69
CA GLY A 148 0.49 -3.60 10.93
C GLY A 148 0.52 -4.11 12.37
N LEU A 149 -0.22 -3.48 13.31
CA LEU A 149 -0.32 -3.92 14.72
C LEU A 149 -1.55 -4.79 15.00
N SER A 150 -2.57 -4.76 14.14
CA SER A 150 -3.80 -5.54 14.28
C SER A 150 -4.22 -6.16 12.95
N GLU A 151 -5.02 -7.22 13.03
CA GLU A 151 -5.63 -7.87 11.87
C GLU A 151 -7.01 -7.28 11.55
N GLY A 152 -7.44 -7.43 10.29
CA GLY A 152 -8.79 -7.07 9.83
C GLY A 152 -8.96 -5.61 9.37
N ALA A 153 -10.20 -5.13 9.42
CA ALA A 153 -10.57 -3.78 9.00
C ALA A 153 -9.98 -2.72 9.95
N MET A 154 -9.41 -1.66 9.37
CA MET A 154 -8.87 -0.52 10.10
C MET A 154 -9.50 0.78 9.61
N GLU A 155 -10.21 1.44 10.52
CA GLU A 155 -10.73 2.78 10.31
C GLU A 155 -9.62 3.83 10.37
N ARG A 156 -9.84 4.95 9.68
CA ARG A 156 -8.93 6.10 9.73
C ARG A 156 -8.87 6.67 11.14
N SER A 157 -7.67 7.02 11.57
CA SER A 157 -7.42 7.66 12.87
C SER A 157 -7.90 9.11 12.85
N TRP A 158 -7.67 9.83 11.74
CA TRP A 158 -8.09 11.21 11.54
C TRP A 158 -8.10 11.59 10.05
N GLU A 159 -8.77 12.69 9.73
CA GLU A 159 -8.91 13.20 8.36
C GLU A 159 -9.06 14.72 8.31
N TRP A 160 -8.76 15.33 7.17
CA TRP A 160 -9.04 16.75 6.93
C TRP A 160 -9.30 17.03 5.45
N LYS A 161 -10.06 18.08 5.16
CA LYS A 161 -10.23 18.59 3.79
C LYS A 161 -9.02 19.44 3.41
N ALA A 162 -8.22 18.97 2.48
CA ALA A 162 -7.02 19.69 2.04
C ALA A 162 -7.34 21.04 1.37
N HIS A 163 -8.55 21.18 0.82
CA HIS A 163 -9.01 22.38 0.13
C HIS A 163 -9.69 23.43 1.03
N ASP A 164 -10.08 23.06 2.25
CA ASP A 164 -10.68 24.00 3.22
C ASP A 164 -9.62 24.74 4.06
N ALA A 165 -8.34 24.37 3.92
CA ALA A 165 -7.24 25.07 4.55
C ALA A 165 -6.99 26.41 3.83
N LEU A 166 -7.51 27.50 4.42
CA LEU A 166 -7.15 28.87 4.09
C LEU A 166 -5.61 29.03 4.05
N GLY A 167 -5.05 29.22 2.85
CA GLY A 167 -3.68 29.67 2.63
C GLY A 167 -2.69 28.56 2.26
N LEU A 168 -2.39 28.48 0.97
CA LEU A 168 -1.35 27.65 0.33
C LEU A 168 0.08 27.79 0.91
N LEU A 169 0.31 28.64 1.90
CA LEU A 169 1.58 28.76 2.62
C LEU A 169 1.62 27.90 3.90
N LEU A 170 0.47 27.53 4.47
CA LEU A 170 0.40 26.77 5.72
C LEU A 170 0.58 25.26 5.50
N LEU A 171 0.27 24.72 4.31
CA LEU A 171 0.37 23.28 4.05
C LEU A 171 1.83 22.80 3.99
N LEU A 172 2.72 23.58 3.36
CA LEU A 172 4.16 23.28 3.34
C LEU A 172 4.79 23.44 4.74
N VAL A 173 4.29 24.38 5.54
CA VAL A 173 4.76 24.60 6.92
C VAL A 173 4.18 23.58 7.89
N LEU A 174 2.93 23.13 7.75
CA LEU A 174 2.32 22.12 8.60
C LEU A 174 2.86 20.73 8.31
N VAL A 175 3.09 20.37 7.04
CA VAL A 175 3.75 19.10 6.70
C VAL A 175 5.19 19.10 7.23
N ASN A 176 5.95 20.20 7.05
CA ASN A 176 7.30 20.30 7.63
C ASN A 176 7.30 20.44 9.17
N ALA A 177 6.31 21.08 9.77
CA ALA A 177 6.22 21.28 11.22
C ALA A 177 5.75 20.01 11.92
N LEU A 178 4.77 19.26 11.39
CA LEU A 178 4.44 17.92 11.89
C LEU A 178 5.67 16.99 11.77
N TRP A 179 6.40 17.09 10.66
CA TRP A 179 7.59 16.27 10.43
C TRP A 179 8.77 16.67 11.35
N ALA A 180 8.94 17.98 11.63
CA ALA A 180 9.94 18.47 12.57
C ALA A 180 9.57 18.18 14.03
N PHE A 181 8.28 18.21 14.39
CA PHE A 181 7.81 17.91 15.73
C PHE A 181 7.94 16.42 16.07
N LYS A 182 7.70 15.52 15.10
CA LYS A 182 7.94 14.07 15.27
C LYS A 182 9.43 13.68 15.35
N LYS A 183 10.37 14.59 15.06
CA LYS A 183 11.83 14.35 15.24
C LYS A 183 12.39 14.90 16.57
N LEU A 184 11.57 15.59 17.36
CA LEU A 184 12.00 16.32 18.57
C LEU A 184 11.46 15.74 19.88
N ILE A 185 10.86 14.55 19.81
CA ILE A 185 10.44 13.71 20.95
C ILE A 185 11.05 12.32 20.71
#